data_AF-A0AA45BL51-F1
#
_entry.id   AF-A0AA45BL51-F1
#
_cell.length_a   1.000
_cell.length_b   1.000
_cell.length_c   1.000
_cell.angle_alpha   90.00
_cell.angle_beta   90.00
_cell.angle_gamma   90.00
#
_symmetry.space_group_name_H-M   'P 1'
#
loop_
_entity.id
_entity.type
_entity.pdbx_description
1 polymer ?
#
loop_
_entity_poly.entity_id
_entity_poly.type
_entity_poly.pdbx_seq_one_letter_code
_entity_poly.pdbx_strand_id
1 'polypeptide(L)'
;MKINALPLLGCDEALARLTILAGGVADASAALLNRNGYDSEQPAIRWHSGDLHLPSFFPDEDDRHDYDYLVVEGNLIVEGCMAVSPQREDGGIIVLGRLQSDTLICLGELLVRDDARIRHAYCSSGNDGAFVVGGSLAVLTLVETGEFIHVHGDLDARCLASLQNFVQVDGETRCDCRIDSAQSAEPITRMFASYLLKAFEGEDNDGQHIVGWYPDDDAYLACLQQGRSPLRSGD
;
A
#
# COMPACT_ATOMS: atom_id res chain seq x y z
N MET A 1 -13.11 -10.06 -8.91
CA MET A 1 -12.48 -10.05 -10.26
C MET A 1 -11.13 -10.72 -10.10
N LYS A 2 -10.75 -11.67 -10.97
CA LYS A 2 -9.46 -12.37 -10.83
C LYS A 2 -8.33 -11.50 -11.38
N ILE A 3 -7.40 -11.10 -10.52
CA ILE A 3 -6.27 -10.24 -10.88
C ILE A 3 -5.29 -10.99 -11.80
N ASN A 4 -5.08 -12.29 -11.55
CA ASN A 4 -4.25 -13.16 -12.39
C ASN A 4 -4.81 -13.35 -13.81
N ALA A 5 -6.06 -12.97 -14.06
CA ALA A 5 -6.66 -13.01 -15.40
C ALA A 5 -6.49 -11.71 -16.20
N LEU A 6 -5.95 -10.65 -15.60
CA LEU A 6 -5.65 -9.39 -16.29
C LEU A 6 -4.54 -9.60 -17.34
N PRO A 7 -4.48 -8.81 -18.43
CA PRO A 7 -3.40 -8.95 -19.40
C PRO A 7 -2.03 -8.67 -18.78
N LEU A 8 -1.04 -9.49 -19.16
CA LEU A 8 0.38 -9.18 -18.95
C LEU A 8 0.83 -8.18 -20.02
N LEU A 9 1.53 -7.13 -19.58
CA LEU A 9 2.23 -6.20 -20.45
C LEU A 9 3.73 -6.45 -20.41
N GLY A 10 4.38 -6.33 -21.56
CA GLY A 10 5.84 -6.33 -21.61
C GLY A 10 6.41 -5.06 -20.96
N CYS A 11 7.60 -5.17 -20.38
CA CYS A 11 8.26 -4.05 -19.68
C CYS A 11 8.38 -2.79 -20.54
N ASP A 12 8.84 -2.93 -21.79
CA ASP A 12 9.01 -1.77 -22.70
C ASP A 12 7.68 -1.06 -22.97
N GLU A 13 6.60 -1.82 -23.12
CA GLU A 13 5.27 -1.27 -23.35
C GLU A 13 4.74 -0.57 -22.08
N ALA A 14 4.89 -1.20 -20.92
CA ALA A 14 4.50 -0.62 -19.64
C ALA A 14 5.28 0.68 -19.36
N LEU A 15 6.59 0.69 -19.60
CA LEU A 15 7.45 1.86 -19.46
C LEU A 15 7.03 3.00 -20.39
N ALA A 16 6.78 2.71 -21.66
CA ALA A 16 6.33 3.71 -22.63
C ALA A 16 5.00 4.35 -22.20
N ARG A 17 4.07 3.56 -21.67
CA ARG A 17 2.79 4.05 -21.15
C ARG A 17 2.98 4.86 -19.86
N LEU A 18 3.74 4.35 -18.89
CA LEU A 18 3.98 5.02 -17.61
C LEU A 18 4.70 6.36 -17.80
N THR A 19 5.63 6.46 -18.75
CA THR A 19 6.30 7.73 -19.11
C THR A 19 5.29 8.83 -19.48
N ILE A 20 4.15 8.45 -20.05
CA ILE A 20 3.09 9.39 -20.46
C ILE A 20 2.08 9.60 -19.33
N LEU A 21 1.77 8.55 -18.56
CA LEU A 21 0.60 8.52 -17.67
C LEU A 21 0.91 8.75 -16.19
N ALA A 22 2.15 8.51 -15.74
CA ALA A 22 2.52 8.47 -14.33
C ALA A 22 2.55 9.84 -13.64
N GLY A 23 2.59 10.94 -14.40
CA GLY A 23 2.45 12.29 -13.85
C GLY A 23 3.33 12.55 -12.63
N GLY A 24 2.71 12.91 -11.49
CA GLY A 24 3.41 13.24 -10.25
C GLY A 24 4.26 12.11 -9.65
N VAL A 25 4.05 10.85 -10.06
CA VAL A 25 4.82 9.69 -9.59
C VAL A 25 5.76 9.13 -10.66
N ALA A 26 6.03 9.89 -11.73
CA ALA A 26 6.86 9.43 -12.85
C ALA A 26 8.26 8.96 -12.40
N ASP A 27 8.95 9.74 -11.56
CA ASP A 27 10.30 9.40 -11.10
C ASP A 27 10.32 8.13 -10.24
N ALA A 28 9.33 7.97 -9.35
CA ALA A 28 9.18 6.76 -8.53
C ALA A 28 8.86 5.54 -9.42
N SER A 29 7.94 5.67 -10.38
CA SER A 29 7.58 4.59 -11.30
C SER A 29 8.74 4.17 -12.21
N ALA A 30 9.61 5.11 -12.59
CA ALA A 30 10.80 4.83 -13.39
C ALA A 30 11.88 4.16 -12.55
N ALA A 31 12.08 4.56 -11.29
CA ALA A 31 13.03 3.91 -10.39
C ALA A 31 12.63 2.45 -10.13
N LEU A 32 11.33 2.20 -9.89
CA LEU A 32 10.72 0.90 -9.65
C LEU A 32 11.03 -0.10 -10.78
N LEU A 33 10.80 0.28 -12.04
CA LEU A 33 11.04 -0.63 -13.18
C LEU A 33 12.52 -0.81 -13.54
N ASN A 34 13.39 0.10 -13.07
CA ASN A 34 14.84 0.06 -13.31
C ASN A 34 15.64 -0.63 -12.19
N ARG A 35 15.01 -1.02 -11.06
CA ARG A 35 15.69 -1.72 -9.93
C ARG A 35 16.21 -3.11 -10.31
N ASN A 36 15.79 -3.66 -11.45
CA ASN A 36 16.32 -4.90 -11.98
C ASN A 36 17.78 -4.75 -12.41
N GLY A 37 18.68 -5.31 -11.60
CA GLY A 37 20.08 -5.49 -11.97
C GLY A 37 20.22 -6.28 -13.27
N TYR A 38 21.40 -6.21 -13.88
CA TYR A 38 21.72 -6.80 -15.19
C TYR A 38 21.50 -8.33 -15.34
N ASP A 39 21.02 -9.02 -14.30
CA ASP A 39 20.87 -10.49 -14.22
C ASP A 39 19.46 -10.98 -13.78
N SER A 40 18.47 -10.10 -13.55
CA SER A 40 17.10 -10.53 -13.22
C SER A 40 16.18 -10.58 -14.45
N GLU A 41 15.25 -11.54 -14.45
CA GLU A 41 14.16 -11.61 -15.42
C GLU A 41 13.35 -10.30 -15.42
N GLN A 42 12.86 -9.89 -16.59
CA GLN A 42 11.99 -8.72 -16.68
C GLN A 42 10.75 -8.89 -15.79
N PRO A 43 10.32 -7.84 -15.06
CA PRO A 43 9.17 -7.95 -14.18
C PRO A 43 7.90 -8.22 -14.97
N ALA A 44 7.07 -9.11 -14.45
CA ALA A 44 5.75 -9.42 -14.97
C ALA A 44 4.75 -8.37 -14.48
N ILE A 45 4.09 -7.68 -15.42
CA ILE A 45 3.25 -6.52 -15.12
C ILE A 45 1.81 -6.83 -15.55
N ARG A 46 0.88 -6.90 -14.60
CA ARG A 46 -0.57 -6.97 -14.89
C ARG A 46 -1.10 -5.56 -15.09
N TRP A 47 -1.86 -5.35 -16.15
CA TRP A 47 -2.44 -4.05 -16.48
C TRP A 47 -3.97 -4.10 -16.49
N HIS A 48 -4.62 -3.21 -15.75
CA HIS A 48 -6.06 -3.00 -15.79
C HIS A 48 -6.39 -1.61 -16.32
N SER A 49 -7.16 -1.52 -17.40
CA SER A 49 -7.61 -0.24 -17.96
C SER A 49 -9.00 0.13 -17.45
N GLY A 50 -9.13 1.33 -16.89
CA GLY A 50 -10.35 1.85 -16.29
C GLY A 50 -10.40 1.65 -14.77
N ASP A 51 -11.51 2.10 -14.18
CA ASP A 51 -11.69 2.03 -12.73
C ASP A 51 -11.82 0.57 -12.26
N LEU A 52 -11.19 0.27 -11.13
CA LEU A 52 -11.18 -1.04 -10.50
C LEU A 52 -11.82 -0.96 -9.12
N HIS A 53 -12.89 -1.74 -8.94
CA HIS A 53 -13.63 -1.85 -7.69
C HIS A 53 -13.45 -3.25 -7.12
N LEU A 54 -12.98 -3.34 -5.88
CA LEU A 54 -12.75 -4.60 -5.19
C LEU A 54 -13.37 -4.54 -3.78
N PRO A 55 -13.99 -5.64 -3.30
CA PRO A 55 -14.43 -5.70 -1.91
C PRO A 55 -13.24 -5.67 -0.94
N SER A 56 -12.15 -6.35 -1.29
CA SER A 56 -10.85 -6.30 -0.61
C SER A 56 -9.76 -6.75 -1.60
N PHE A 57 -8.49 -6.52 -1.29
CA PHE A 57 -7.36 -6.92 -2.13
C PHE A 57 -6.21 -7.47 -1.28
N PHE A 58 -5.80 -8.69 -1.58
CA PHE A 58 -4.69 -9.37 -0.91
C PHE A 58 -3.82 -10.08 -1.95
N PRO A 59 -2.52 -9.76 -2.03
CA PRO A 59 -1.57 -10.66 -2.64
C PRO A 59 -1.55 -11.93 -1.79
N ASP A 60 -1.80 -13.06 -2.45
CA ASP A 60 -1.68 -14.39 -1.84
C ASP A 60 -0.23 -14.57 -1.28
N GLU A 61 -0.12 -15.11 -0.07
CA GLU A 61 1.18 -15.26 0.62
C GLU A 61 1.95 -16.50 0.11
N ASP A 62 1.30 -17.40 -0.64
CA ASP A 62 1.86 -18.69 -1.10
C ASP A 62 2.66 -18.61 -2.42
N ASP A 63 3.15 -17.44 -2.81
CA ASP A 63 4.09 -17.29 -3.95
C ASP A 63 3.51 -17.74 -5.31
N ARG A 64 2.18 -17.85 -5.43
CA ARG A 64 1.48 -18.24 -6.66
C ARG A 64 1.20 -17.08 -7.62
N HIS A 65 1.74 -15.90 -7.35
CA HIS A 65 1.59 -14.74 -8.22
C HIS A 65 2.40 -14.96 -9.49
N ASP A 66 1.75 -14.72 -10.63
CA ASP A 66 2.42 -14.71 -11.93
C ASP A 66 2.77 -13.28 -12.37
N TYR A 67 2.83 -12.35 -11.42
CA TYR A 67 3.13 -10.94 -11.64
C TYR A 67 3.87 -10.30 -10.46
N ASP A 68 4.70 -9.30 -10.77
CA ASP A 68 5.46 -8.48 -9.84
C ASP A 68 4.75 -7.16 -9.55
N TYR A 69 4.05 -6.61 -10.55
CA TYR A 69 3.34 -5.35 -10.45
C TYR A 69 1.92 -5.40 -10.99
N LEU A 70 0.99 -4.80 -10.26
CA LEU A 70 -0.34 -4.47 -10.76
C LEU A 70 -0.41 -2.97 -11.08
N VAL A 71 -0.72 -2.65 -12.34
CA VAL A 71 -0.98 -1.27 -12.77
C VAL A 71 -2.47 -1.09 -13.04
N VAL A 72 -3.08 -0.12 -12.36
CA VAL A 72 -4.47 0.31 -12.58
C VAL A 72 -4.46 1.65 -13.30
N GLU A 73 -4.79 1.64 -14.59
CA GLU A 73 -4.97 2.83 -15.42
C GLU A 73 -6.37 3.43 -15.20
N GLY A 74 -6.59 3.92 -13.99
CA GLY A 74 -7.87 4.43 -13.51
C GLY A 74 -7.87 4.58 -11.99
N ASN A 75 -9.05 4.76 -11.41
CA ASN A 75 -9.21 4.79 -9.95
C ASN A 75 -9.21 3.36 -9.38
N LEU A 76 -8.61 3.18 -8.21
CA LEU A 76 -8.71 1.94 -7.43
C LEU A 76 -9.55 2.20 -6.18
N ILE A 77 -10.65 1.48 -6.06
CA ILE A 77 -11.58 1.55 -4.92
C ILE A 77 -11.65 0.18 -4.27
N VAL A 78 -11.12 0.08 -3.05
CA VAL A 78 -11.18 -1.12 -2.23
C VAL A 78 -12.10 -0.84 -1.04
N GLU A 79 -13.27 -1.48 -0.98
CA GLU A 79 -14.27 -1.18 0.05
C GLU A 79 -13.79 -1.53 1.47
N GLY A 80 -13.05 -2.63 1.57
CA GLY A 80 -12.45 -3.14 2.79
C GLY A 80 -10.95 -2.92 2.84
N CYS A 81 -10.21 -3.99 3.12
CA CYS A 81 -8.78 -3.94 3.32
C CYS A 81 -8.02 -4.18 2.01
N MET A 82 -6.97 -3.40 1.79
CA MET A 82 -6.00 -3.53 0.73
C MET A 82 -4.64 -3.82 1.37
N ALA A 83 -4.09 -5.00 1.12
CA ALA A 83 -2.72 -5.33 1.45
C ALA A 83 -1.85 -5.17 0.21
N VAL A 84 -0.73 -4.47 0.37
CA VAL A 84 0.35 -4.39 -0.63
C VAL A 84 1.53 -5.09 0.01
N SER A 85 1.79 -6.33 -0.39
CA SER A 85 2.97 -7.07 0.04
C SER A 85 3.97 -7.10 -1.10
N PRO A 86 5.28 -7.14 -0.83
CA PRO A 86 6.25 -7.57 -1.84
C PRO A 86 5.78 -8.90 -2.42
N GLN A 87 5.37 -8.88 -3.69
CA GLN A 87 4.97 -10.08 -4.44
C GLN A 87 6.20 -10.91 -4.85
N ARG A 88 7.36 -10.24 -4.91
CA ARG A 88 8.76 -10.70 -4.87
C ARG A 88 9.56 -9.63 -4.10
N GLU A 89 10.88 -9.79 -3.94
CA GLU A 89 11.76 -8.83 -3.22
C GLU A 89 11.55 -7.35 -3.62
N ASP A 90 10.94 -7.03 -4.78
CA ASP A 90 10.67 -5.66 -5.25
C ASP A 90 9.22 -5.40 -5.76
N GLY A 91 8.23 -6.26 -5.53
CA GLY A 91 6.88 -6.12 -6.14
C GLY A 91 6.01 -4.97 -5.56
N GLY A 92 4.97 -4.54 -6.31
CA GLY A 92 4.13 -3.42 -5.90
C GLY A 92 2.88 -3.12 -6.75
N ILE A 93 2.23 -1.99 -6.46
CA ILE A 93 1.00 -1.54 -7.14
C ILE A 93 1.14 -0.09 -7.58
N ILE A 94 0.73 0.20 -8.82
CA ILE A 94 0.70 1.54 -9.39
C ILE A 94 -0.75 1.90 -9.75
N VAL A 95 -1.27 2.96 -9.16
CA VAL A 95 -2.60 3.51 -9.45
C VAL A 95 -2.46 4.83 -10.20
N LEU A 96 -2.80 4.84 -11.48
CA LEU A 96 -2.75 6.03 -12.36
C LEU A 96 -4.03 6.85 -12.27
N GLY A 97 -4.57 6.96 -11.07
CA GLY A 97 -5.81 7.66 -10.73
C GLY A 97 -5.84 7.89 -9.23
N ARG A 98 -7.05 7.93 -8.65
CA ARG A 98 -7.24 8.04 -7.20
C ARG A 98 -7.29 6.68 -6.54
N LEU A 99 -6.80 6.62 -5.30
CA LEU A 99 -6.96 5.46 -4.43
C LEU A 99 -7.98 5.75 -3.34
N GLN A 100 -8.94 4.85 -3.15
CA GLN A 100 -9.79 4.82 -1.97
C GLN A 100 -9.73 3.46 -1.30
N SER A 101 -9.47 3.43 0.00
CA SER A 101 -9.56 2.21 0.80
C SER A 101 -10.10 2.49 2.20
N ASP A 102 -10.77 1.52 2.81
CA ASP A 102 -10.99 1.57 4.26
C ASP A 102 -9.67 1.37 4.97
N THR A 103 -9.00 0.24 4.74
CA THR A 103 -7.77 -0.11 5.43
C THR A 103 -6.65 -0.42 4.44
N LEU A 104 -5.49 0.24 4.58
CA LEU A 104 -4.29 -0.06 3.83
C LEU A 104 -3.26 -0.72 4.75
N ILE A 105 -2.68 -1.82 4.28
CA ILE A 105 -1.48 -2.45 4.83
C ILE A 105 -0.43 -2.42 3.73
N CYS A 106 0.52 -1.50 3.83
CA CYS A 106 1.58 -1.31 2.85
C CYS A 106 2.88 -1.89 3.38
N LEU A 107 3.30 -3.03 2.83
CA LEU A 107 4.58 -3.69 3.12
C LEU A 107 5.53 -3.70 1.93
N GLY A 108 4.99 -3.47 0.73
CA GLY A 108 5.72 -3.31 -0.53
C GLY A 108 5.43 -1.96 -1.18
N GLU A 109 5.77 -1.82 -2.45
CA GLU A 109 5.70 -0.53 -3.14
C GLU A 109 4.27 -0.17 -3.58
N LEU A 110 3.85 1.06 -3.27
CA LEU A 110 2.55 1.60 -3.67
C LEU A 110 2.71 3.03 -4.22
N LEU A 111 2.38 3.20 -5.49
CA LEU A 111 2.39 4.51 -6.15
C LEU A 111 0.96 4.92 -6.51
N VAL A 112 0.56 6.12 -6.11
CA VAL A 112 -0.75 6.71 -6.46
C VAL A 112 -0.50 8.04 -7.16
N ARG A 113 -0.89 8.16 -8.44
CA ARG A 113 -0.65 9.37 -9.21
C ARG A 113 -1.40 10.58 -8.67
N ASP A 114 -2.69 10.40 -8.40
CA ASP A 114 -3.57 11.49 -7.96
C ASP A 114 -3.71 11.46 -6.43
N ASP A 115 -4.93 11.67 -5.92
CA ASP A 115 -5.20 11.71 -4.47
C ASP A 115 -5.45 10.30 -3.89
N ALA A 116 -5.10 10.13 -2.62
CA ALA A 116 -5.41 8.93 -1.85
C ALA A 116 -6.31 9.27 -0.65
N ARG A 117 -7.38 8.48 -0.46
CA ARG A 117 -8.25 8.56 0.72
C ARG A 117 -8.34 7.21 1.40
N ILE A 118 -7.77 7.13 2.59
CA ILE A 118 -7.64 5.88 3.34
C ILE A 118 -8.23 6.12 4.73
N ARG A 119 -8.97 5.18 5.34
CA ARG A 119 -9.39 5.39 6.74
C ARG A 119 -8.22 5.09 7.67
N HIS A 120 -7.64 3.91 7.55
CA HIS A 120 -6.56 3.45 8.40
C HIS A 120 -5.41 2.93 7.53
N ALA A 121 -4.20 3.45 7.72
CA ALA A 121 -3.01 3.03 6.99
C ALA A 121 -1.93 2.54 7.96
N TYR A 122 -1.45 1.33 7.73
CA TYR A 122 -0.24 0.79 8.35
C TYR A 122 0.79 0.54 7.25
N CYS A 123 1.93 1.20 7.34
CA CYS A 123 2.97 1.18 6.33
C CYS A 123 4.28 0.77 6.99
N SER A 124 4.88 -0.33 6.54
CA SER A 124 6.07 -0.91 7.14
C SER A 124 6.98 -1.47 6.07
N SER A 125 8.23 -1.02 6.02
CA SER A 125 9.15 -1.53 5.00
C SER A 125 9.45 -3.01 5.23
N GLY A 126 8.96 -3.85 4.32
CA GLY A 126 9.39 -5.23 4.18
C GLY A 126 10.66 -5.36 3.33
N ASN A 127 10.94 -4.39 2.44
CA ASN A 127 11.89 -4.53 1.33
C ASN A 127 12.40 -3.21 0.70
N ASP A 128 12.53 -2.11 1.43
CA ASP A 128 12.85 -0.78 0.87
C ASP A 128 11.82 -0.29 -0.18
N GLY A 129 10.56 -0.69 0.03
CA GLY A 129 9.39 -0.15 -0.66
C GLY A 129 9.17 1.35 -0.36
N ALA A 130 8.33 1.96 -1.19
CA ALA A 130 7.85 3.31 -0.96
C ALA A 130 6.33 3.39 -1.13
N PHE A 131 5.70 4.22 -0.29
CA PHE A 131 4.33 4.69 -0.51
C PHE A 131 4.36 6.14 -0.99
N VAL A 132 4.14 6.36 -2.29
CA VAL A 132 4.18 7.69 -2.91
C VAL A 132 2.81 8.11 -3.41
N VAL A 133 2.39 9.33 -3.04
CA VAL A 133 1.15 9.95 -3.51
C VAL A 133 1.49 11.25 -4.24
N GLY A 134 1.21 11.29 -5.54
CA GLY A 134 1.45 12.46 -6.39
C GLY A 134 0.48 13.62 -6.14
N GLY A 135 -0.69 13.35 -5.56
CA GLY A 135 -1.65 14.33 -5.05
C GLY A 135 -1.64 14.44 -3.53
N SER A 136 -2.82 14.69 -2.95
CA SER A 136 -3.00 14.80 -1.49
C SER A 136 -3.39 13.47 -0.85
N LEU A 137 -2.99 13.27 0.41
CA LEU A 137 -3.35 12.10 1.22
C LEU A 137 -4.30 12.52 2.35
N ALA A 138 -5.51 11.97 2.34
CA ALA A 138 -6.47 12.10 3.44
C ALA A 138 -6.57 10.78 4.19
N VAL A 139 -6.24 10.79 5.49
CA VAL A 139 -6.21 9.60 6.34
C VAL A 139 -6.80 9.86 7.72
N LEU A 140 -7.50 8.89 8.32
CA LEU A 140 -7.88 9.03 9.73
C LEU A 140 -6.70 8.67 10.63
N THR A 141 -6.08 7.51 10.42
CA THR A 141 -4.84 7.13 11.12
C THR A 141 -3.77 6.61 10.16
N LEU A 142 -2.54 7.10 10.29
CA LEU A 142 -1.37 6.65 9.53
C LEU A 142 -0.27 6.22 10.51
N VAL A 143 0.23 4.99 10.37
CA VAL A 143 1.41 4.46 11.05
C VAL A 143 2.45 4.12 10.02
N GLU A 144 3.63 4.68 10.21
CA GLU A 144 4.84 4.39 9.46
C GLU A 144 5.85 3.72 10.39
N THR A 145 6.30 2.53 9.99
CA THR A 145 7.32 1.70 10.67
C THR A 145 8.36 1.21 9.67
N GLY A 146 9.20 2.12 9.19
CA GLY A 146 10.32 1.86 8.30
C GLY A 146 10.00 2.12 6.83
N GLU A 147 8.74 2.36 6.47
CA GLU A 147 8.35 2.67 5.08
C GLU A 147 8.75 4.10 4.70
N PHE A 148 9.26 4.31 3.48
CA PHE A 148 9.40 5.67 2.96
C PHE A 148 8.06 6.14 2.41
N ILE A 149 7.49 7.19 3.02
CA ILE A 149 6.22 7.77 2.58
C ILE A 149 6.45 9.17 2.06
N HIS A 150 6.01 9.45 0.83
CA HIS A 150 6.11 10.79 0.23
C HIS A 150 4.76 11.23 -0.35
N VAL A 151 4.25 12.36 0.14
CA VAL A 151 3.03 13.01 -0.33
C VAL A 151 3.41 14.34 -1.00
N HIS A 152 3.19 14.45 -2.30
CA HIS A 152 3.52 15.66 -3.06
C HIS A 152 2.51 16.80 -2.81
N GLY A 153 1.27 16.47 -2.44
CA GLY A 153 0.24 17.41 -2.04
C GLY A 153 0.18 17.65 -0.54
N ASP A 154 -1.05 17.86 -0.05
CA ASP A 154 -1.32 18.05 1.38
C ASP A 154 -1.54 16.69 2.08
N LEU A 155 -1.17 16.61 3.36
CA LEU A 155 -1.50 15.49 4.25
C LEU A 155 -2.53 15.95 5.29
N ASP A 156 -3.73 15.38 5.25
CA ASP A 156 -4.76 15.56 6.27
C ASP A 156 -4.93 14.26 7.05
N ALA A 157 -4.42 14.24 8.30
CA ALA A 157 -4.40 13.08 9.16
C ALA A 157 -5.00 13.40 10.53
N ARG A 158 -5.99 12.67 11.03
CA ARG A 158 -6.37 12.85 12.45
C ARG A 158 -5.24 12.41 13.39
N CYS A 159 -4.55 11.35 13.00
CA CYS A 159 -3.56 10.66 13.81
C CYS A 159 -2.39 10.21 12.92
N LEU A 160 -1.18 10.69 13.18
CA LEU A 160 0.04 10.31 12.46
C LEU A 160 1.10 9.77 13.43
N ALA A 161 1.62 8.58 13.15
CA ALA A 161 2.73 7.99 13.86
C ALA A 161 3.86 7.68 12.87
N SER A 162 4.98 8.38 12.98
CA SER A 162 6.21 8.13 12.21
C SER A 162 7.25 7.58 13.18
N LEU A 163 7.45 6.26 13.15
CA LEU A 163 8.12 5.56 14.25
C LEU A 163 9.58 5.22 13.94
N GLN A 164 9.92 4.96 12.69
CA GLN A 164 11.26 4.52 12.29
C GLN A 164 11.85 5.31 11.12
N ASN A 165 11.03 5.71 10.13
CA ASN A 165 11.42 6.60 9.05
C ASN A 165 10.68 7.94 9.18
N PHE A 166 10.50 8.66 8.07
CA PHE A 166 9.79 9.94 8.03
C PHE A 166 8.73 9.91 6.94
N VAL A 167 7.62 10.59 7.21
CA VAL A 167 6.63 10.96 6.20
C VAL A 167 7.01 12.31 5.61
N GLN A 168 7.45 12.33 4.36
CA GLN A 168 7.74 13.54 3.62
C GLN A 168 6.45 14.11 3.01
N VAL A 169 6.22 15.40 3.20
CA VAL A 169 5.07 16.12 2.64
C VAL A 169 5.56 17.42 2.04
N ASP A 170 5.28 17.64 0.75
CA ASP A 170 5.70 18.86 0.05
C ASP A 170 4.71 20.02 0.27
N GLY A 171 3.44 19.71 0.52
CA GLY A 171 2.37 20.66 0.88
C GLY A 171 2.20 20.87 2.40
N GLU A 172 0.98 21.16 2.82
CA GLU A 172 0.65 21.34 4.25
C GLU A 172 0.37 20.00 4.94
N THR A 173 0.91 19.83 6.14
CA THR A 173 0.50 18.74 7.05
C THR A 173 -0.49 19.27 8.08
N ARG A 174 -1.72 18.74 8.06
CA ARG A 174 -2.74 18.96 9.10
C ARG A 174 -2.85 17.70 9.92
N CYS A 175 -2.52 17.81 11.20
CA CYS A 175 -2.62 16.67 12.10
C CYS A 175 -3.03 17.04 13.52
N ASP A 176 -4.06 16.38 14.04
CA ASP A 176 -4.54 16.61 15.41
C ASP A 176 -3.62 15.93 16.44
N CYS A 177 -3.06 14.77 16.10
CA CYS A 177 -2.23 13.97 16.99
C CYS A 177 -1.03 13.36 16.24
N ARG A 178 0.19 13.76 16.62
CA ARG A 178 1.44 13.30 16.00
C ARG A 178 2.35 12.59 17.00
N ILE A 179 2.89 11.45 16.60
CA ILE A 179 3.92 10.68 17.31
C ILE A 179 5.13 10.55 16.39
N ASP A 180 6.30 11.00 16.83
CA ASP A 180 7.55 10.92 16.05
C ASP A 180 8.61 10.02 16.74
N SER A 181 8.17 9.03 17.53
CA SER A 181 9.06 8.10 18.22
C SER A 181 8.41 6.77 18.58
N ALA A 182 9.09 5.68 18.24
CA ALA A 182 8.76 4.31 18.65
C ALA A 182 8.80 4.07 20.18
N GLN A 183 9.38 4.98 20.98
CA GLN A 183 9.54 4.80 22.43
C GLN A 183 8.28 5.16 23.25
N SER A 184 7.26 5.74 22.62
CA SER A 184 6.00 6.14 23.27
C SER A 184 4.89 5.11 23.02
N ALA A 185 4.79 4.10 23.88
CA ALA A 185 3.80 3.01 23.77
C ALA A 185 2.34 3.46 24.06
N GLU A 186 2.13 4.42 24.96
CA GLU A 186 0.79 4.90 25.36
C GLU A 186 -0.04 5.58 24.26
N PRO A 187 0.53 6.42 23.38
CA PRO A 187 -0.27 7.06 22.32
C PRO A 187 -0.56 6.12 21.13
N ILE A 188 0.24 5.08 20.88
CA ILE A 188 -0.01 4.07 19.82
C ILE A 188 -1.29 3.27 20.12
N THR A 189 -1.49 2.81 21.36
CA THR A 189 -2.67 2.03 21.78
C THR A 189 -3.97 2.85 21.82
N ARG A 190 -3.88 4.19 21.92
CA ARG A 190 -5.05 5.08 21.87
C ARG A 190 -5.49 5.44 20.45
N MET A 191 -4.57 5.39 19.48
CA MET A 191 -4.83 5.77 18.09
C MET A 191 -5.31 4.59 17.25
N PHE A 192 -4.98 3.36 17.66
CA PHE A 192 -5.37 2.12 16.99
C PHE A 192 -5.88 1.13 18.02
N ALA A 193 -7.19 1.06 18.16
CA ALA A 193 -7.78 -0.08 18.83
C ALA A 193 -8.10 -1.15 17.79
N SER A 194 -7.69 -2.40 18.05
CA SER A 194 -7.90 -3.52 17.12
C SER A 194 -9.38 -3.67 16.72
N TYR A 195 -10.32 -3.28 17.59
CA TYR A 195 -11.76 -3.29 17.33
C TYR A 195 -12.25 -2.27 16.28
N LEU A 196 -11.46 -1.23 15.97
CA LEU A 196 -11.80 -0.26 14.90
C LEU A 196 -11.54 -0.85 13.52
N LEU A 197 -10.70 -1.87 13.44
CA LEU A 197 -10.39 -2.61 12.24
C LEU A 197 -11.27 -3.86 12.20
N LYS A 198 -12.22 -3.89 11.29
CA LYS A 198 -13.15 -5.02 11.18
C LYS A 198 -12.38 -6.25 10.70
N ALA A 199 -12.72 -7.42 11.25
CA ALA A 199 -12.48 -8.66 10.52
C ALA A 199 -13.07 -8.50 9.12
N PHE A 200 -12.32 -8.90 8.10
CA PHE A 200 -12.74 -8.72 6.72
C PHE A 200 -12.90 -10.08 6.04
N GLU A 201 -13.74 -10.08 5.03
CA GLU A 201 -14.11 -11.22 4.22
C GLU A 201 -13.97 -10.79 2.75
N GLY A 202 -13.19 -11.53 1.97
CA GLY A 202 -12.82 -11.14 0.61
C GLY A 202 -12.47 -12.32 -0.29
N GLU A 203 -11.93 -11.98 -1.45
CA GLU A 203 -11.37 -12.92 -2.42
C GLU A 203 -9.88 -12.57 -2.63
N ASP A 204 -9.03 -13.59 -2.75
CA ASP A 204 -7.64 -13.42 -3.19
C ASP A 204 -7.54 -13.19 -4.71
N ASN A 205 -6.32 -13.16 -5.24
CA ASN A 205 -6.06 -12.89 -6.66
C ASN A 205 -6.63 -13.96 -7.62
N ASP A 206 -6.89 -15.17 -7.14
CA ASP A 206 -7.50 -16.28 -7.88
C ASP A 206 -9.03 -16.35 -7.69
N GLY A 207 -9.59 -15.51 -6.83
CA GLY A 207 -11.00 -15.53 -6.46
C GLY A 207 -11.32 -16.53 -5.36
N GLN A 208 -10.32 -17.06 -4.64
CA GLN A 208 -10.54 -17.91 -3.47
C GLN A 208 -10.93 -17.04 -2.28
N HIS A 209 -11.90 -17.52 -1.52
CA HIS A 209 -12.38 -16.86 -0.33
C HIS A 209 -11.29 -16.76 0.75
N ILE A 210 -11.13 -15.59 1.34
CA ILE A 210 -10.19 -15.33 2.42
C ILE A 210 -10.84 -14.51 3.53
N VAL A 211 -10.51 -14.87 4.76
CA VAL A 211 -10.88 -14.12 5.96
C VAL A 211 -9.61 -13.68 6.64
N GLY A 212 -9.53 -12.39 6.98
CA GLY A 212 -8.46 -11.88 7.81
C GLY A 212 -8.99 -11.15 9.03
N TRP A 213 -8.18 -11.21 10.08
CA TRP A 213 -8.49 -10.64 11.37
C TRP A 213 -7.27 -9.93 11.95
N TYR A 214 -7.55 -8.96 12.80
CA TYR A 214 -6.54 -8.35 13.64
C TYR A 214 -6.43 -9.14 14.94
N PRO A 215 -5.22 -9.35 15.46
CA PRO A 215 -5.01 -9.97 16.75
C PRO A 215 -5.50 -9.05 17.88
N ASP A 216 -5.53 -9.56 19.11
CA ASP A 216 -5.85 -8.74 20.28
C ASP A 216 -4.90 -7.54 20.44
N ASP A 217 -5.29 -6.56 21.26
CA ASP A 217 -4.59 -5.28 21.40
C ASP A 217 -3.09 -5.45 21.77
N ASP A 218 -2.75 -6.44 22.62
CA ASP A 218 -1.38 -6.68 23.06
C ASP A 218 -0.52 -7.27 21.92
N ALA A 219 -1.05 -8.26 21.20
CA ALA A 219 -0.38 -8.86 20.05
C ALA A 219 -0.32 -7.90 18.85
N TYR A 220 -1.33 -7.05 18.67
CA TYR A 220 -1.36 -5.98 17.68
C TYR A 220 -0.26 -4.95 17.97
N LEU A 221 -0.17 -4.45 19.21
CA LEU A 221 0.87 -3.52 19.63
C LEU A 221 2.27 -4.12 19.47
N ALA A 222 2.45 -5.39 19.84
CA ALA A 222 3.71 -6.09 19.65
C ALA A 222 4.11 -6.16 18.17
N CYS A 223 3.15 -6.34 17.26
CA CYS A 223 3.42 -6.31 15.82
C CYS A 223 3.88 -4.91 15.38
N LEU A 224 3.18 -3.84 15.79
CA LEU A 224 3.56 -2.47 15.47
C LEU A 224 4.97 -2.11 15.98
N GLN A 225 5.29 -2.48 17.21
CA GLN A 225 6.61 -2.24 17.82
C GLN A 225 7.74 -2.99 17.10
N GLN A 226 7.42 -4.12 16.47
CA GLN A 226 8.36 -4.97 15.75
C GLN A 226 8.39 -4.66 14.25
N GLY A 227 7.60 -3.69 13.75
CA GLY A 227 7.46 -3.44 12.30
C GLY A 227 6.88 -4.64 11.55
N ARG A 228 6.03 -5.44 12.20
CA ARG A 228 5.39 -6.61 11.59
C ARG A 228 3.96 -6.28 11.17
N SER A 229 3.49 -6.93 10.10
CA SER A 229 2.09 -6.86 9.72
C SER A 229 1.19 -7.19 10.92
N PRO A 230 0.27 -6.29 11.29
CA PRO A 230 -0.70 -6.57 12.33
C PRO A 230 -1.86 -7.42 11.82
N LEU A 231 -1.89 -7.78 10.53
CA LEU A 231 -2.94 -8.61 9.97
C LEU A 231 -2.58 -10.08 10.01
N ARG A 232 -3.57 -10.89 10.37
CA ARG A 232 -3.52 -12.35 10.28
C ARG A 232 -4.54 -12.83 9.26
N SER A 233 -4.14 -13.79 8.44
CA SER A 233 -4.97 -14.51 7.49
C SER A 233 -4.96 -16.01 7.85
N GLY A 234 -6.02 -16.72 7.48
CA GLY A 234 -6.12 -18.17 7.60
C GLY A 234 -7.51 -18.67 7.18
N ASP A 235 -7.64 -20.00 7.08
CA ASP A 235 -8.88 -20.70 6.71
C ASP A 235 -9.99 -20.63 7.78
#